data_AF-A0A918VAQ8-F1
#
_entry.id   AF-A0A918VAQ8-F1
#
_cell.length_a   1.000
_cell.length_b   1.000
_cell.length_c   1.000
_cell.angle_alpha   90.00
_cell.angle_beta   90.00
_cell.angle_gamma   90.00
#
_symmetry.space_group_name_H-M   'P 1'
#
loop_
_entity.id
_entity.type
_entity.pdbx_description
1 polymer ?
#
loop_
_entity_poly.entity_id
_entity_poly.type
_entity_poly.pdbx_seq_one_letter_code
_entity_poly.pdbx_strand_id
1 'polypeptide(L)'
;MLTFGLGFGQTSLGAGELAITGVNSGIEGDSSDAFSFVLLTDVEDGTIINFTDTGWLASGRFYNVSTDGALLSEGMITWTASSSLNCGTEIIITDTGSNNWSVSPAVGTALESDQGFTLSRSGDQIIAFQGTTLVPEFLFALHFANGSNWTDAVNTNQSALPTGLTDGINAVHISRDNIVYNYNILGNTNLILAALVNPNEWLGSSSNYQTLGIPGGGVFTCDTTILEEGDLAITGVNTTDSDQFSFILLTDILRGTEINFTDKSWDTTGTFILDSSNDPVPEGIVKWTATSDLNCGTEIIITGAGGNIWSATLGEAVESEDGFLFNETGGDQIIAFQSNIWTPQLKYALHFGNSNGWTDAVDNKNSAVPAGLTNGINAVAFNKDNCIYNYSVTSNQSLILAATVDPLNWTGDDTIRQTLGISSGSISCTTPNTCFSTTIWNGSSWSNGDPDMSKHIKISSNYSTSINSLMACSLTVDYGFTLTVENGTFLAIQNDAVINGTLMVEHQGNFVQNNSNGTITLGPSGSCVLNKTTPLKPNYYYYTYWSSPVVNETIGNVFPLVGADRRYRFNAQNYLDNAPTDDVDDNNNDWEIAVAEDTMVPGVG
;
A
#
# COMPACT_ATOMS: atom_id res chain seq x y z
N MET A 1 37.36 -14.64 -40.40
CA MET A 1 36.13 -13.83 -40.53
C MET A 1 35.16 -14.41 -39.50
N LEU A 2 35.01 -13.75 -38.36
CA LEU A 2 34.07 -14.16 -37.31
C LEU A 2 32.72 -13.57 -37.71
N THR A 3 31.84 -14.42 -38.21
CA THR A 3 30.47 -14.07 -38.56
C THR A 3 29.66 -14.12 -37.27
N PHE A 4 29.33 -12.97 -36.69
CA PHE A 4 28.34 -12.90 -35.63
C PHE A 4 26.96 -12.92 -36.30
N GLY A 5 26.19 -13.98 -36.05
CA GLY A 5 24.77 -13.97 -36.34
C GLY A 5 24.11 -13.02 -35.35
N LEU A 6 23.71 -11.84 -35.81
CA LEU A 6 22.82 -10.96 -35.06
C LEU A 6 21.43 -11.60 -35.13
N GLY A 7 21.08 -12.41 -34.13
CA GLY A 7 19.68 -12.74 -33.84
C GLY A 7 19.09 -11.63 -32.95
N PHE A 8 17.83 -11.30 -33.15
CA PHE A 8 17.09 -10.47 -32.19
C PHE A 8 17.08 -11.23 -30.84
N GLY A 9 17.42 -10.52 -29.75
CA GLY A 9 17.39 -11.12 -28.41
C GLY A 9 15.94 -11.25 -27.96
N GLN A 10 15.56 -12.39 -27.40
CA GLN A 10 14.26 -12.53 -26.73
C GLN A 10 14.13 -11.60 -25.52
N THR A 11 12.91 -11.30 -25.11
CA THR A 11 12.63 -10.64 -23.82
C THR A 11 13.10 -11.53 -22.68
N SER A 12 13.89 -10.95 -21.76
CA SER A 12 14.22 -11.58 -20.48
C SER A 12 13.10 -11.27 -19.50
N LEU A 13 12.51 -12.31 -18.92
CA LEU A 13 11.40 -12.23 -17.99
C LEU A 13 11.86 -12.55 -16.57
N GLY A 14 11.30 -11.84 -15.60
CA GLY A 14 11.47 -12.07 -14.17
C GLY A 14 10.22 -12.65 -13.50
N ALA A 15 10.36 -12.98 -12.21
CA ALA A 15 9.27 -13.51 -11.40
C ALA A 15 8.08 -12.55 -11.34
N GLY A 16 6.87 -13.04 -11.65
CA GLY A 16 5.63 -12.26 -11.68
C GLY A 16 5.33 -11.53 -13.00
N GLU A 17 6.20 -11.59 -14.01
CA GLU A 17 5.96 -11.00 -15.34
C GLU A 17 5.14 -11.92 -16.27
N LEU A 18 4.74 -13.08 -15.76
CA LEU A 18 3.76 -14.01 -16.31
C LEU A 18 2.96 -14.59 -15.16
N ALA A 19 1.70 -14.94 -15.41
CA ALA A 19 0.91 -15.70 -14.44
C ALA A 19 0.01 -16.73 -15.13
N ILE A 20 -0.16 -17.88 -14.48
CA ILE A 20 -1.06 -18.95 -14.96
C ILE A 20 -2.50 -18.58 -14.56
N THR A 21 -3.43 -18.64 -15.52
CA THR A 21 -4.83 -18.21 -15.35
C THR A 21 -5.82 -19.38 -15.30
N GLY A 22 -5.40 -20.58 -15.66
CA GLY A 22 -6.31 -21.73 -15.73
C GLY A 22 -5.61 -23.05 -16.02
N VAL A 23 -6.20 -24.15 -15.53
CA VAL A 23 -5.74 -25.53 -15.76
C VAL A 23 -6.93 -26.47 -15.85
N ASN A 24 -6.95 -27.31 -16.89
CA ASN A 24 -7.76 -28.51 -16.98
C ASN A 24 -6.83 -29.73 -17.03
N SER A 25 -7.05 -30.69 -16.14
CA SER A 25 -6.29 -31.94 -16.07
C SER A 25 -7.20 -33.12 -16.39
N GLY A 26 -6.79 -33.92 -17.35
CA GLY A 26 -7.55 -34.97 -17.99
C GLY A 26 -7.83 -36.19 -17.13
N ILE A 27 -8.77 -37.03 -17.59
CA ILE A 27 -8.81 -38.44 -17.15
C ILE A 27 -7.76 -39.20 -17.96
N GLU A 28 -6.99 -40.11 -17.33
CA GLU A 28 -6.03 -40.96 -18.03
C GLU A 28 -6.62 -41.53 -19.34
N GLY A 29 -6.06 -41.13 -20.49
CA GLY A 29 -6.45 -41.60 -21.82
C GLY A 29 -7.28 -40.64 -22.68
N ASP A 30 -7.54 -39.39 -22.26
CA ASP A 30 -8.11 -38.32 -23.08
C ASP A 30 -7.09 -37.19 -23.29
N SER A 31 -6.92 -36.70 -24.52
CA SER A 31 -5.95 -35.67 -24.92
C SER A 31 -6.47 -34.26 -24.58
N SER A 32 -6.87 -34.04 -23.33
CA SER A 32 -7.69 -32.88 -22.92
C SER A 32 -6.99 -31.95 -21.93
N ASP A 33 -5.72 -32.21 -21.62
CA ASP A 33 -4.93 -31.36 -20.75
C ASP A 33 -4.78 -29.99 -21.39
N ALA A 34 -5.05 -28.96 -20.60
CA ALA A 34 -4.91 -27.58 -21.06
C ALA A 34 -4.55 -26.68 -19.91
N PHE A 35 -3.80 -25.64 -20.21
CA PHE A 35 -3.57 -24.55 -19.27
C PHE A 35 -3.56 -23.22 -20.02
N SER A 36 -3.77 -22.15 -19.29
CA SER A 36 -3.71 -20.79 -19.82
C SER A 36 -2.83 -19.92 -18.96
N PHE A 37 -2.21 -18.92 -19.58
CA PHE A 37 -1.38 -17.93 -18.90
C PHE A 37 -1.55 -16.56 -19.54
N VAL A 38 -1.31 -15.51 -18.76
CA VAL A 38 -1.29 -14.12 -19.21
C VAL A 38 0.13 -13.57 -19.13
N LEU A 39 0.53 -12.84 -20.17
CA LEU A 39 1.75 -12.03 -20.15
C LEU A 39 1.51 -10.77 -19.33
N LEU A 40 2.31 -10.56 -18.29
CA LEU A 40 2.24 -9.38 -17.42
C LEU A 40 3.37 -8.38 -17.70
N THR A 41 4.05 -8.56 -18.83
CA THR A 41 4.90 -7.58 -19.51
C THR A 41 4.80 -7.76 -21.03
N ASP A 42 5.19 -6.75 -21.81
CA ASP A 42 5.37 -6.89 -23.26
C ASP A 42 6.49 -7.90 -23.56
N VAL A 43 6.32 -8.69 -24.63
CA VAL A 43 7.35 -9.63 -25.10
C VAL A 43 7.68 -9.41 -26.57
N GLU A 44 8.93 -9.63 -26.93
CA GLU A 44 9.43 -9.53 -28.30
C GLU A 44 9.18 -10.84 -29.07
N ASP A 45 9.15 -10.74 -30.41
CA ASP A 45 9.12 -11.91 -31.30
C ASP A 45 10.25 -12.91 -30.97
N GLY A 46 9.91 -14.19 -30.96
CA GLY A 46 10.85 -15.26 -30.60
C GLY A 46 11.11 -15.42 -29.10
N THR A 47 10.39 -14.73 -28.22
CA THR A 47 10.48 -14.95 -26.77
C THR A 47 10.07 -16.37 -26.39
N ILE A 48 10.91 -17.06 -25.61
CA ILE A 48 10.75 -18.46 -25.21
C ILE A 48 10.35 -18.53 -23.73
N ILE A 49 9.35 -19.37 -23.43
CA ILE A 49 8.90 -19.70 -22.07
C ILE A 49 8.72 -21.21 -21.96
N ASN A 50 9.32 -21.82 -20.94
CA ASN A 50 9.20 -23.25 -20.68
C ASN A 50 8.21 -23.50 -19.53
N PHE A 51 7.39 -24.52 -19.69
CA PHE A 51 6.44 -25.02 -18.71
C PHE A 51 6.75 -26.49 -18.43
N THR A 52 6.80 -26.86 -17.16
CA THR A 52 6.98 -28.25 -16.76
C THR A 52 6.05 -28.61 -15.60
N ASP A 53 5.58 -29.84 -15.66
CA ASP A 53 4.90 -30.60 -14.63
C ASP A 53 5.89 -31.41 -13.78
N THR A 54 7.21 -31.25 -13.94
CA THR A 54 8.19 -31.88 -13.06
C THR A 54 8.33 -31.12 -11.75
N GLY A 55 8.12 -31.82 -10.62
CA GLY A 55 8.21 -31.25 -9.28
C GLY A 55 9.58 -30.65 -8.95
N TRP A 56 9.62 -29.67 -8.05
CA TRP A 56 10.86 -29.06 -7.57
C TRP A 56 11.33 -29.70 -6.25
N LEU A 57 12.63 -29.93 -6.14
CA LEU A 57 13.28 -30.30 -4.89
C LEU A 57 13.72 -29.05 -4.15
N ALA A 58 13.45 -28.96 -2.84
CA ALA A 58 13.93 -27.91 -1.95
C ALA A 58 15.47 -27.79 -1.91
N SER A 59 16.17 -28.82 -2.40
CA SER A 59 17.62 -28.79 -2.63
C SER A 59 18.07 -27.95 -3.84
N GLY A 60 17.14 -27.37 -4.60
CA GLY A 60 17.43 -26.41 -5.68
C GLY A 60 17.58 -27.03 -7.06
N ARG A 61 16.82 -28.09 -7.38
CA ARG A 61 16.80 -28.72 -8.72
C ARG A 61 15.46 -29.40 -8.99
N PHE A 62 15.16 -29.66 -10.26
CA PHE A 62 14.00 -30.47 -10.64
C PHE A 62 14.11 -31.92 -10.14
N TYR A 63 12.97 -32.49 -9.78
CA TYR A 63 12.83 -33.86 -9.29
C TYR A 63 13.23 -34.85 -10.38
N ASN A 64 14.07 -35.84 -10.02
CA ASN A 64 14.56 -36.89 -10.93
C ASN A 64 15.13 -36.42 -12.28
N VAL A 65 15.62 -35.18 -12.38
CA VAL A 65 16.30 -34.68 -13.58
C VAL A 65 17.57 -35.50 -13.87
N SER A 66 17.85 -35.76 -15.15
CA SER A 66 19.04 -36.48 -15.59
C SER A 66 20.32 -35.78 -15.11
N THR A 67 21.41 -36.54 -14.98
CA THR A 67 22.68 -36.03 -14.42
C THR A 67 23.26 -34.85 -15.20
N ASP A 68 22.95 -34.75 -16.49
CA ASP A 68 23.34 -33.65 -17.39
C ASP A 68 22.28 -32.54 -17.48
N GLY A 69 21.17 -32.66 -16.74
CA GLY A 69 20.06 -31.73 -16.74
C GLY A 69 19.17 -31.82 -17.98
N ALA A 70 19.52 -32.62 -18.97
CA ALA A 70 18.90 -32.57 -20.29
C ALA A 70 17.46 -33.12 -20.33
N LEU A 71 17.11 -34.01 -19.40
CA LEU A 71 15.82 -34.69 -19.36
C LEU A 71 15.18 -34.58 -17.98
N LEU A 72 13.90 -34.25 -17.97
CA LEU A 72 13.02 -34.19 -16.82
C LEU A 72 12.30 -35.53 -16.63
N SER A 73 11.69 -35.72 -15.46
CA SER A 73 10.92 -36.94 -15.19
C SER A 73 9.53 -36.94 -15.81
N GLU A 74 8.93 -35.76 -15.96
CA GLU A 74 7.53 -35.60 -16.38
C GLU A 74 7.39 -34.77 -17.64
N GLY A 75 8.45 -34.14 -18.15
CA GLY A 75 8.45 -33.51 -19.48
C GLY A 75 8.41 -31.97 -19.45
N MET A 76 8.39 -31.36 -20.63
CA MET A 76 8.44 -29.91 -20.80
C MET A 76 7.74 -29.46 -22.08
N ILE A 77 6.91 -28.43 -21.95
CA ILE A 77 6.38 -27.66 -23.07
C ILE A 77 7.18 -26.36 -23.20
N THR A 78 7.71 -26.11 -24.38
CA THR A 78 8.34 -24.84 -24.75
C THR A 78 7.39 -24.06 -25.65
N TRP A 79 6.92 -22.92 -25.17
CA TRP A 79 6.18 -21.95 -25.95
C TRP A 79 7.14 -20.90 -26.53
N THR A 80 6.94 -20.52 -27.79
CA THR A 80 7.73 -19.48 -28.48
C THR A 80 6.79 -18.50 -29.14
N ALA A 81 6.93 -17.20 -28.82
CA ALA A 81 6.18 -16.13 -29.45
C ALA A 81 6.49 -16.05 -30.96
N SER A 82 5.47 -15.86 -31.80
CA SER A 82 5.64 -15.72 -33.26
C SER A 82 5.59 -14.26 -33.75
N SER A 83 5.45 -13.32 -32.82
CA SER A 83 5.51 -11.87 -33.03
C SER A 83 5.73 -11.21 -31.67
N SER A 84 6.06 -9.91 -31.65
CA SER A 84 5.97 -9.15 -30.41
C SER A 84 4.51 -9.12 -29.93
N LEU A 85 4.29 -9.32 -28.64
CA LEU A 85 2.97 -9.32 -28.01
C LEU A 85 2.95 -8.32 -26.88
N ASN A 86 1.83 -7.62 -26.75
CA ASN A 86 1.64 -6.69 -25.67
C ASN A 86 1.29 -7.44 -24.38
N CYS A 87 1.65 -6.81 -23.28
CA CYS A 87 1.18 -7.13 -21.95
C CYS A 87 -0.36 -7.25 -21.92
N GLY A 88 -0.86 -8.20 -21.14
CA GLY A 88 -2.27 -8.55 -21.05
C GLY A 88 -2.74 -9.56 -22.12
N THR A 89 -1.85 -9.99 -23.01
CA THR A 89 -2.17 -11.09 -23.93
C THR A 89 -2.29 -12.40 -23.13
N GLU A 90 -3.48 -13.01 -23.15
CA GLU A 90 -3.72 -14.35 -22.60
C GLU A 90 -3.56 -15.41 -23.69
N ILE A 91 -2.84 -16.49 -23.35
CA ILE A 91 -2.53 -17.62 -24.22
C ILE A 91 -3.04 -18.90 -23.56
N ILE A 92 -3.70 -19.72 -24.36
CA ILE A 92 -4.19 -21.05 -23.98
C ILE A 92 -3.37 -22.08 -24.73
N ILE A 93 -2.81 -23.03 -23.99
CA ILE A 93 -2.10 -24.20 -24.50
C ILE A 93 -2.97 -25.42 -24.24
N THR A 94 -3.23 -26.22 -25.27
CA THR A 94 -4.11 -27.40 -25.17
C THR A 94 -3.48 -28.59 -25.88
N ASP A 95 -3.39 -29.72 -25.18
CA ASP A 95 -3.00 -31.01 -25.76
C ASP A 95 -4.02 -31.38 -26.84
N THR A 96 -3.53 -31.83 -27.98
CA THR A 96 -4.32 -32.32 -29.10
C THR A 96 -4.05 -33.80 -29.39
N GLY A 97 -3.25 -34.42 -28.53
CA GLY A 97 -2.87 -35.82 -28.56
C GLY A 97 -1.58 -36.08 -29.33
N SER A 98 -0.98 -37.24 -29.05
CA SER A 98 0.32 -37.64 -29.63
C SER A 98 1.44 -36.61 -29.38
N ASN A 99 1.46 -36.01 -28.18
CA ASN A 99 2.46 -35.03 -27.76
C ASN A 99 2.45 -33.76 -28.62
N ASN A 100 1.28 -33.36 -29.13
CA ASN A 100 1.10 -32.14 -29.92
C ASN A 100 0.25 -31.13 -29.17
N TRP A 101 0.72 -29.89 -29.13
CA TRP A 101 0.09 -28.83 -28.35
C TRP A 101 -0.36 -27.70 -29.27
N SER A 102 -1.62 -27.31 -29.13
CA SER A 102 -2.19 -26.16 -29.84
C SER A 102 -2.07 -24.89 -29.00
N VAL A 103 -2.02 -23.74 -29.67
CA VAL A 103 -1.94 -22.40 -29.06
C VAL A 103 -3.13 -21.57 -29.53
N SER A 104 -3.87 -20.99 -28.60
CA SER A 104 -4.99 -20.08 -28.88
C SER A 104 -4.90 -18.82 -28.01
N PRO A 105 -4.94 -17.60 -28.59
CA PRO A 105 -4.93 -17.31 -30.02
C PRO A 105 -3.62 -17.76 -30.70
N ALA A 106 -3.59 -17.82 -32.03
CA ALA A 106 -2.41 -18.28 -32.79
C ALA A 106 -1.28 -17.22 -32.81
N VAL A 107 -0.72 -16.93 -31.63
CA VAL A 107 0.31 -15.91 -31.38
C VAL A 107 1.69 -16.51 -31.02
N GLY A 108 1.82 -17.83 -31.13
CA GLY A 108 3.06 -18.55 -30.89
C GLY A 108 2.90 -20.04 -31.21
N THR A 109 3.96 -20.79 -30.98
CA THR A 109 3.98 -22.26 -31.11
C THR A 109 4.33 -22.91 -29.79
N ALA A 110 3.63 -23.98 -29.43
CA ALA A 110 3.97 -24.83 -28.29
C ALA A 110 4.52 -26.16 -28.80
N LEU A 111 5.69 -26.56 -28.30
CA LEU A 111 6.34 -27.83 -28.60
C LEU A 111 6.66 -28.54 -27.30
N GLU A 112 6.33 -29.82 -27.21
CA GLU A 112 6.82 -30.68 -26.13
C GLU A 112 8.31 -30.97 -26.39
N SER A 113 9.18 -30.16 -25.79
CA SER A 113 10.63 -30.18 -25.98
C SER A 113 11.30 -31.31 -25.20
N ASP A 114 10.63 -31.81 -24.17
CA ASP A 114 10.95 -33.05 -23.48
C ASP A 114 9.66 -33.85 -23.23
N GLN A 115 9.68 -35.14 -23.57
CA GLN A 115 8.47 -35.96 -23.61
C GLN A 115 8.00 -36.36 -22.21
N GLY A 116 6.68 -36.33 -22.01
CA GLY A 116 6.02 -36.88 -20.84
C GLY A 116 4.95 -35.98 -20.24
N PHE A 117 4.86 -34.71 -20.68
CA PHE A 117 4.10 -33.68 -19.97
C PHE A 117 2.63 -34.10 -19.88
N THR A 118 2.14 -34.32 -18.66
CA THR A 118 0.78 -34.80 -18.40
C THR A 118 0.28 -34.31 -17.05
N LEU A 119 -0.92 -33.75 -17.03
CA LEU A 119 -1.47 -33.14 -15.82
C LEU A 119 -2.31 -34.14 -15.02
N SER A 120 -1.88 -34.42 -13.79
CA SER A 120 -2.51 -35.39 -12.90
C SER A 120 -3.67 -34.83 -12.08
N ARG A 121 -4.79 -35.55 -12.04
CA ARG A 121 -5.94 -35.23 -11.16
C ARG A 121 -5.69 -35.48 -9.67
N SER A 122 -4.58 -36.15 -9.34
CA SER A 122 -4.23 -36.48 -7.95
C SER A 122 -3.26 -35.49 -7.31
N GLY A 123 -2.87 -34.44 -8.06
CA GLY A 123 -1.86 -33.48 -7.66
C GLY A 123 -0.87 -33.25 -8.77
N ASP A 124 -0.57 -32.00 -9.08
CA ASP A 124 0.48 -31.65 -10.03
C ASP A 124 0.94 -30.19 -9.86
N GLN A 125 1.97 -29.83 -10.61
CA GLN A 125 2.49 -28.48 -10.73
C GLN A 125 2.51 -28.04 -12.18
N ILE A 126 2.48 -26.73 -12.40
CA ILE A 126 2.94 -26.11 -13.63
C ILE A 126 3.92 -25.02 -13.21
N ILE A 127 5.19 -25.23 -13.55
CA ILE A 127 6.28 -24.30 -13.25
C ILE A 127 6.70 -23.64 -14.56
N ALA A 128 6.53 -22.32 -14.64
CA ALA A 128 6.93 -21.50 -15.77
C ALA A 128 8.33 -20.91 -15.52
N PHE A 129 9.24 -21.03 -16.49
CA PHE A 129 10.61 -20.52 -16.38
C PHE A 129 11.25 -20.19 -17.73
N GLN A 130 12.27 -19.33 -17.71
CA GLN A 130 13.21 -19.14 -18.82
C GLN A 130 14.55 -19.81 -18.54
N GLY A 131 15.36 -19.98 -19.59
CA GLY A 131 16.68 -20.59 -19.48
C GLY A 131 16.64 -22.11 -19.57
N THR A 132 17.50 -22.78 -18.81
CA THR A 132 17.66 -24.26 -18.85
C THR A 132 17.18 -24.87 -17.54
N THR A 133 16.91 -26.17 -17.54
CA THR A 133 16.57 -26.95 -16.31
C THR A 133 17.66 -26.89 -15.22
N LEU A 134 18.92 -26.63 -15.59
CA LEU A 134 20.04 -26.48 -14.64
C LEU A 134 20.19 -25.06 -14.10
N VAL A 135 19.77 -24.06 -14.87
CA VAL A 135 19.83 -22.64 -14.52
C VAL A 135 18.51 -22.00 -14.94
N PRO A 136 17.40 -22.33 -14.25
CA PRO A 136 16.09 -21.76 -14.56
C PRO A 136 15.95 -20.38 -13.92
N GLU A 137 15.37 -19.45 -14.67
CA GLU A 137 14.81 -18.21 -14.14
C GLU A 137 13.30 -18.40 -14.00
N PHE A 138 12.82 -18.57 -12.77
CA PHE A 138 11.42 -18.89 -12.50
C PHE A 138 10.52 -17.67 -12.64
N LEU A 139 9.41 -17.82 -13.38
CA LEU A 139 8.46 -16.74 -13.65
C LEU A 139 7.22 -16.84 -12.75
N PHE A 140 6.63 -18.04 -12.69
CA PHE A 140 5.43 -18.32 -11.92
C PHE A 140 5.29 -19.81 -11.65
N ALA A 141 4.64 -20.19 -10.55
CA ALA A 141 4.34 -21.59 -10.28
C ALA A 141 2.91 -21.76 -9.73
N LEU A 142 2.18 -22.72 -10.30
CA LEU A 142 0.89 -23.18 -9.80
C LEU A 142 1.05 -24.62 -9.35
N HIS A 143 0.63 -24.93 -8.12
CA HIS A 143 0.51 -26.30 -7.64
C HIS A 143 -0.96 -26.58 -7.34
N PHE A 144 -1.51 -27.66 -7.91
CA PHE A 144 -2.95 -27.87 -7.91
C PHE A 144 -3.37 -29.31 -7.58
N ALA A 145 -4.68 -29.51 -7.45
CA ALA A 145 -5.38 -30.78 -7.19
C ALA A 145 -5.14 -31.44 -5.83
N ASN A 146 -3.89 -31.56 -5.37
CA ASN A 146 -3.65 -32.17 -4.07
C ASN A 146 -3.91 -31.16 -2.94
N GLY A 147 -4.39 -31.64 -1.79
CA GLY A 147 -4.63 -30.80 -0.62
C GLY A 147 -3.36 -30.41 0.16
N SER A 148 -2.17 -30.64 -0.40
CA SER A 148 -0.90 -30.35 0.25
C SER A 148 -0.35 -29.03 -0.27
N ASN A 149 0.12 -28.17 0.63
CA ASN A 149 0.88 -26.97 0.23
C ASN A 149 2.19 -27.36 -0.47
N TRP A 150 3.00 -26.37 -0.85
CA TRP A 150 4.36 -26.57 -1.34
C TRP A 150 5.21 -27.44 -0.40
N THR A 151 5.56 -28.65 -0.85
CA THR A 151 6.35 -29.63 -0.09
C THR A 151 7.36 -30.31 -1.00
N ASP A 152 8.54 -30.63 -0.48
CA ASP A 152 9.62 -31.27 -1.24
C ASP A 152 9.12 -32.43 -2.13
N ALA A 153 9.49 -32.39 -3.41
CA ALA A 153 9.05 -33.38 -4.37
C ALA A 153 9.58 -34.78 -3.99
N VAL A 154 8.67 -35.72 -3.75
CA VAL A 154 9.01 -37.14 -3.50
C VAL A 154 8.37 -38.08 -4.51
N ASN A 155 7.47 -37.56 -5.36
CA ASN A 155 6.83 -38.21 -6.49
C ASN A 155 6.41 -37.12 -7.48
N THR A 156 5.75 -37.55 -8.55
CA THR A 156 5.23 -36.75 -9.67
C THR A 156 4.20 -35.70 -9.24
N ASN A 157 3.43 -35.97 -8.19
CA ASN A 157 2.28 -35.14 -7.82
C ASN A 157 2.64 -34.01 -6.84
N GLN A 158 3.91 -33.79 -6.49
CA GLN A 158 4.34 -32.88 -5.43
C GLN A 158 5.50 -32.02 -5.86
N SER A 159 5.50 -30.77 -5.42
CA SER A 159 6.57 -29.81 -5.70
C SER A 159 6.85 -28.94 -4.48
N ALA A 160 8.14 -28.71 -4.19
CA ALA A 160 8.53 -27.62 -3.31
C ALA A 160 8.33 -26.28 -4.04
N LEU A 161 8.28 -25.18 -3.31
CA LEU A 161 8.26 -23.86 -3.93
C LEU A 161 9.60 -23.62 -4.66
N PRO A 162 9.60 -23.32 -5.98
CA PRO A 162 10.84 -23.02 -6.70
C PRO A 162 11.61 -21.84 -6.10
N THR A 163 12.94 -21.97 -6.06
CA THR A 163 13.79 -20.93 -5.46
C THR A 163 13.63 -19.62 -6.21
N GLY A 164 13.34 -18.52 -5.50
CA GLY A 164 13.11 -17.20 -6.10
C GLY A 164 11.63 -16.84 -6.25
N LEU A 165 10.72 -17.82 -6.13
CA LEU A 165 9.29 -17.58 -6.00
C LEU A 165 8.87 -17.49 -4.53
N THR A 166 7.74 -16.81 -4.28
CA THR A 166 7.09 -16.65 -2.98
C THR A 166 5.60 -16.97 -3.12
N ASP A 167 5.13 -17.92 -2.31
CA ASP A 167 3.72 -18.32 -2.26
C ASP A 167 2.84 -17.13 -1.84
N GLY A 168 1.75 -16.90 -2.58
CA GLY A 168 0.91 -15.71 -2.41
C GLY A 168 1.45 -14.42 -3.02
N ILE A 169 2.54 -14.47 -3.80
CA ILE A 169 3.07 -13.32 -4.56
C ILE A 169 3.23 -13.65 -6.04
N ASN A 170 4.00 -14.70 -6.36
CA ASN A 170 4.25 -15.15 -7.74
C ASN A 170 4.24 -16.70 -7.84
N ALA A 171 3.60 -17.32 -6.85
CA ALA A 171 3.25 -18.73 -6.84
C ALA A 171 1.96 -18.92 -6.05
N VAL A 172 1.20 -19.97 -6.35
CA VAL A 172 -0.05 -20.28 -5.67
C VAL A 172 -0.32 -21.78 -5.59
N HIS A 173 -0.86 -22.22 -4.46
CA HIS A 173 -1.40 -23.56 -4.28
C HIS A 173 -2.93 -23.56 -4.29
N ILE A 174 -3.54 -24.49 -5.03
CA ILE A 174 -4.99 -24.65 -5.14
C ILE A 174 -5.37 -26.12 -4.98
N SER A 175 -6.10 -26.47 -3.93
CA SER A 175 -6.39 -27.87 -3.58
C SER A 175 -7.44 -28.59 -4.45
N ARG A 176 -7.58 -28.20 -5.72
CA ARG A 176 -8.56 -28.71 -6.70
C ARG A 176 -7.97 -28.69 -8.11
N ASP A 177 -8.37 -29.65 -8.95
CA ASP A 177 -8.14 -29.69 -10.40
C ASP A 177 -9.30 -29.01 -11.17
N ASN A 178 -9.06 -28.77 -12.46
CA ASN A 178 -10.01 -28.15 -13.38
C ASN A 178 -10.48 -26.79 -12.85
N ILE A 179 -9.52 -25.88 -12.80
CA ILE A 179 -9.61 -24.58 -12.15
C ILE A 179 -9.36 -23.46 -13.16
N VAL A 180 -10.05 -22.36 -12.99
CA VAL A 180 -9.85 -21.15 -13.79
C VAL A 180 -10.01 -19.93 -12.90
N TYR A 181 -9.21 -18.91 -13.13
CA TYR A 181 -9.39 -17.61 -12.51
C TYR A 181 -10.81 -17.08 -12.79
N ASN A 182 -11.44 -16.44 -11.81
CA ASN A 182 -12.81 -15.94 -11.96
C ASN A 182 -12.92 -14.69 -12.86
N TYR A 183 -11.78 -14.14 -13.30
CA TYR A 183 -11.68 -12.96 -14.17
C TYR A 183 -12.34 -11.71 -13.59
N ASN A 184 -12.31 -11.52 -12.26
CA ASN A 184 -12.90 -10.35 -11.60
C ASN A 184 -12.01 -9.09 -11.66
N ILE A 185 -10.69 -9.25 -11.71
CA ILE A 185 -9.70 -8.19 -11.93
C ILE A 185 -8.99 -8.47 -13.26
N LEU A 186 -9.10 -7.53 -14.19
CA LEU A 186 -8.50 -7.62 -15.52
C LEU A 186 -7.50 -6.50 -15.82
N GLY A 187 -7.48 -5.43 -15.03
CA GLY A 187 -6.54 -4.32 -15.22
C GLY A 187 -5.50 -4.25 -14.12
N ASN A 188 -4.36 -3.61 -14.42
CA ASN A 188 -3.21 -3.41 -13.55
C ASN A 188 -2.47 -4.71 -13.21
N THR A 189 -1.21 -4.81 -13.65
CA THR A 189 -0.37 -6.02 -13.47
C THR A 189 -0.32 -6.51 -12.02
N ASN A 190 -0.15 -5.61 -11.05
CA ASN A 190 -0.03 -5.99 -9.65
C ASN A 190 -1.36 -6.49 -9.07
N LEU A 191 -2.48 -5.87 -9.44
CA LEU A 191 -3.80 -6.32 -9.00
C LEU A 191 -4.19 -7.65 -9.65
N ILE A 192 -3.85 -7.85 -10.94
CA ILE A 192 -4.04 -9.12 -11.64
C ILE A 192 -3.24 -10.22 -10.94
N LEU A 193 -1.95 -9.98 -10.68
CA LEU A 193 -1.07 -10.97 -10.04
C LEU A 193 -1.55 -11.30 -8.62
N ALA A 194 -1.92 -10.30 -7.81
CA ALA A 194 -2.46 -10.48 -6.47
C ALA A 194 -3.76 -11.30 -6.45
N ALA A 195 -4.63 -11.10 -7.45
CA ALA A 195 -5.86 -11.88 -7.60
C ALA A 195 -5.54 -13.34 -8.01
N LEU A 196 -4.61 -13.54 -8.95
CA LEU A 196 -4.22 -14.88 -9.42
C LEU A 196 -3.54 -15.72 -8.34
N VAL A 197 -2.85 -15.11 -7.38
CA VAL A 197 -2.24 -15.82 -6.25
C VAL A 197 -3.14 -15.96 -5.02
N ASN A 198 -4.40 -15.51 -5.10
CA ASN A 198 -5.40 -15.72 -4.05
C ASN A 198 -6.27 -16.95 -4.39
N PRO A 199 -6.18 -18.07 -3.63
CA PRO A 199 -6.95 -19.29 -3.92
C PRO A 199 -8.47 -19.12 -3.92
N ASN A 200 -9.00 -18.03 -3.33
CA ASN A 200 -10.44 -17.74 -3.32
C ASN A 200 -10.96 -17.14 -4.63
N GLU A 201 -10.08 -16.63 -5.49
CA GLU A 201 -10.45 -16.04 -6.78
C GLU A 201 -10.55 -17.08 -7.90
N TRP A 202 -10.36 -18.36 -7.58
CA TRP A 202 -10.40 -19.45 -8.55
C TRP A 202 -11.74 -20.19 -8.51
N LEU A 203 -12.35 -20.31 -9.69
CA LEU A 203 -13.51 -21.16 -9.94
C LEU A 203 -13.04 -22.58 -10.28
N GLY A 204 -13.97 -23.53 -10.19
CA GLY A 204 -13.74 -24.90 -10.64
C GLY A 204 -14.18 -25.96 -9.66
N SER A 205 -14.11 -27.20 -10.12
CA SER A 205 -14.38 -28.39 -9.32
C SER A 205 -13.65 -29.59 -9.91
N SER A 206 -13.20 -30.50 -9.06
CA SER A 206 -12.50 -31.74 -9.44
C SER A 206 -13.25 -32.72 -10.34
N SER A 207 -14.41 -32.32 -10.85
CA SER A 207 -15.32 -33.13 -11.64
C SER A 207 -15.63 -32.55 -13.02
N ASN A 208 -15.34 -31.26 -13.29
CA ASN A 208 -15.74 -30.61 -14.55
C ASN A 208 -14.66 -29.68 -15.07
N TYR A 209 -14.34 -29.81 -16.36
CA TYR A 209 -13.48 -28.87 -17.07
C TYR A 209 -14.06 -27.46 -17.07
N GLN A 210 -13.16 -26.49 -17.00
CA GLN A 210 -13.47 -25.08 -17.15
C GLN A 210 -13.26 -24.66 -18.60
N THR A 211 -13.99 -23.62 -19.03
CA THR A 211 -13.61 -22.90 -20.23
C THR A 211 -12.43 -22.00 -19.88
N LEU A 212 -11.26 -22.29 -20.44
CA LEU A 212 -10.08 -21.45 -20.27
C LEU A 212 -10.18 -20.22 -21.18
N GLY A 213 -9.68 -19.09 -20.70
CA GLY A 213 -9.72 -17.81 -21.41
C GLY A 213 -10.76 -16.85 -20.85
N ILE A 214 -10.46 -15.55 -20.92
CA ILE A 214 -11.36 -14.49 -20.45
C ILE A 214 -12.75 -14.60 -21.13
N PRO A 215 -13.84 -14.70 -20.36
CA PRO A 215 -15.19 -14.75 -20.92
C PRO A 215 -15.65 -13.39 -21.46
N GLY A 216 -16.52 -13.41 -22.48
CA GLY A 216 -17.28 -12.23 -22.89
C GLY A 216 -16.49 -11.12 -23.59
N GLY A 217 -15.26 -11.37 -24.04
CA GLY A 217 -14.44 -10.38 -24.77
C GLY A 217 -13.76 -9.34 -23.88
N GLY A 218 -13.61 -9.61 -22.57
CA GLY A 218 -12.70 -8.87 -21.71
C GLY A 218 -11.24 -9.05 -22.18
N VAL A 219 -10.38 -8.14 -21.75
CA VAL A 219 -8.96 -8.14 -22.08
C VAL A 219 -8.19 -7.82 -20.80
N PHE A 220 -7.09 -8.51 -20.53
CA PHE A 220 -6.19 -8.06 -19.47
C PHE A 220 -5.50 -6.78 -19.94
N THR A 221 -5.39 -5.79 -19.05
CA THR A 221 -4.67 -4.57 -19.33
C THR A 221 -3.57 -4.39 -18.30
N CYS A 222 -2.35 -4.18 -18.76
CA CYS A 222 -1.23 -3.84 -17.88
C CYS A 222 -1.20 -2.33 -17.65
N ASP A 223 -2.38 -1.78 -17.41
CA ASP A 223 -2.56 -0.35 -17.27
C ASP A 223 -1.75 0.15 -16.08
N THR A 224 -1.17 1.31 -16.30
CA THR A 224 -0.51 2.10 -15.28
C THR A 224 -1.56 2.66 -14.31
N THR A 225 -1.15 3.36 -13.25
CA THR A 225 -2.13 3.87 -12.30
C THR A 225 -3.06 4.88 -12.99
N ILE A 226 -4.34 4.54 -13.11
CA ILE A 226 -5.39 5.49 -13.45
C ILE A 226 -5.68 6.26 -12.16
N LEU A 227 -5.39 7.56 -12.20
CA LEU A 227 -5.60 8.46 -11.08
C LEU A 227 -7.08 8.84 -11.02
N GLU A 228 -7.65 8.97 -9.84
CA GLU A 228 -8.93 9.64 -9.63
C GLU A 228 -8.71 11.14 -9.37
N GLU A 229 -9.79 11.91 -9.40
CA GLU A 229 -9.73 13.32 -8.99
C GLU A 229 -9.27 13.43 -7.52
N GLY A 230 -8.21 14.20 -7.27
CA GLY A 230 -7.63 14.34 -5.92
C GLY A 230 -6.53 13.31 -5.57
N ASP A 231 -6.14 12.44 -6.50
CA ASP A 231 -4.98 11.54 -6.34
C ASP A 231 -3.63 12.20 -6.62
N LEU A 232 -3.64 13.49 -7.00
CA LEU A 232 -2.47 14.34 -7.06
C LEU A 232 -2.85 15.78 -6.69
N ALA A 233 -1.88 16.57 -6.25
CA ALA A 233 -2.04 18.01 -6.09
C ALA A 233 -0.79 18.75 -6.56
N ILE A 234 -0.97 19.90 -7.21
CA ILE A 234 0.12 20.81 -7.54
C ILE A 234 0.48 21.58 -6.26
N THR A 235 1.77 21.60 -5.91
CA THR A 235 2.29 22.15 -4.64
C THR A 235 3.16 23.39 -4.82
N GLY A 236 3.55 23.72 -6.05
CA GLY A 236 4.42 24.85 -6.30
C GLY A 236 4.53 25.24 -7.77
N VAL A 237 4.80 26.51 -8.03
CA VAL A 237 5.06 27.07 -9.35
C VAL A 237 6.06 28.22 -9.23
N ASN A 238 7.03 28.30 -10.14
CA ASN A 238 7.93 29.43 -10.34
C ASN A 238 7.89 29.84 -11.81
N THR A 239 7.63 31.12 -12.06
CA THR A 239 7.47 31.69 -13.41
C THR A 239 8.68 32.53 -13.83
N THR A 240 9.54 32.93 -12.88
CA THR A 240 10.68 33.81 -13.17
C THR A 240 11.92 33.02 -13.57
N ASP A 241 12.04 32.60 -14.83
CA ASP A 241 13.15 31.91 -15.50
C ASP A 241 14.20 31.19 -14.61
N SER A 242 14.30 29.86 -14.62
CA SER A 242 13.60 28.91 -15.50
C SER A 242 12.29 28.40 -14.91
N ASP A 243 11.26 28.21 -15.74
CA ASP A 243 9.96 27.72 -15.28
C ASP A 243 10.08 26.40 -14.51
N GLN A 244 9.40 26.35 -13.36
CA GLN A 244 9.33 25.16 -12.52
C GLN A 244 7.94 24.99 -11.95
N PHE A 245 7.53 23.75 -11.76
CA PHE A 245 6.39 23.43 -10.91
C PHE A 245 6.65 22.15 -10.13
N SER A 246 5.91 21.94 -9.05
CA SER A 246 5.97 20.72 -8.27
C SER A 246 4.57 20.17 -8.05
N PHE A 247 4.48 18.85 -7.97
CA PHE A 247 3.25 18.16 -7.61
C PHE A 247 3.56 17.00 -6.67
N ILE A 248 2.59 16.69 -5.83
CA ILE A 248 2.65 15.59 -4.88
C ILE A 248 1.65 14.51 -5.27
N LEU A 249 2.08 13.26 -5.15
CA LEU A 249 1.21 12.11 -5.28
C LEU A 249 0.37 11.95 -4.01
N LEU A 250 -0.94 11.89 -4.20
CA LEU A 250 -1.93 11.66 -3.16
C LEU A 250 -2.53 10.23 -3.25
N THR A 251 -1.95 9.40 -4.12
CA THR A 251 -2.08 7.93 -4.09
C THR A 251 -0.75 7.26 -4.43
N ASP A 252 -0.60 5.97 -4.16
CA ASP A 252 0.53 5.18 -4.67
C ASP A 252 0.37 5.00 -6.18
N ILE A 253 1.46 5.12 -6.95
CA ILE A 253 1.45 4.92 -8.39
C ILE A 253 2.48 3.89 -8.82
N LEU A 254 2.19 3.21 -9.92
CA LEU A 254 3.09 2.23 -10.51
C LEU A 254 4.05 2.87 -11.52
N ARG A 255 5.19 2.20 -11.75
CA ARG A 255 6.08 2.48 -12.87
C ARG A 255 5.28 2.55 -14.18
N GLY A 256 5.63 3.50 -15.03
CA GLY A 256 4.97 3.76 -16.31
C GLY A 256 3.78 4.71 -16.23
N THR A 257 3.25 5.03 -15.03
CA THR A 257 2.16 6.01 -14.88
C THR A 257 2.51 7.33 -15.55
N GLU A 258 1.69 7.73 -16.51
CA GLU A 258 1.81 9.00 -17.24
C GLU A 258 0.83 10.03 -16.69
N ILE A 259 1.32 11.26 -16.51
CA ILE A 259 0.53 12.45 -16.14
C ILE A 259 0.93 13.57 -17.11
N ASN A 260 -0.06 14.16 -17.77
CA ASN A 260 0.14 15.32 -18.63
C ASN A 260 -0.18 16.60 -17.85
N PHE A 261 0.66 17.61 -18.03
CA PHE A 261 0.46 18.96 -17.52
C PHE A 261 0.40 19.90 -18.72
N THR A 262 -0.61 20.76 -18.76
CA THR A 262 -0.73 21.79 -19.80
C THR A 262 -0.96 23.15 -19.18
N ASP A 263 -0.39 24.14 -19.83
CA ASP A 263 -0.66 25.57 -19.64
C ASP A 263 -1.78 26.06 -20.58
N LYS A 264 -2.43 25.17 -21.35
CA LYS A 264 -3.60 25.53 -22.14
C LYS A 264 -4.75 26.02 -21.27
N SER A 265 -5.35 27.14 -21.65
CA SER A 265 -6.58 27.64 -21.01
C SER A 265 -7.82 26.78 -21.31
N TRP A 266 -8.72 26.66 -20.33
CA TRP A 266 -9.96 25.88 -20.42
C TRP A 266 -11.20 26.76 -20.53
N ASP A 267 -12.06 26.51 -21.51
CA ASP A 267 -13.30 27.26 -21.70
C ASP A 267 -14.54 26.60 -21.04
N THR A 268 -15.59 27.38 -20.84
CA THR A 268 -16.85 26.91 -20.23
C THR A 268 -17.68 25.99 -21.14
N THR A 269 -17.28 25.80 -22.40
CA THR A 269 -17.91 24.81 -23.30
C THR A 269 -17.41 23.39 -23.04
N GLY A 270 -16.37 23.25 -22.21
CA GLY A 270 -15.83 21.95 -21.80
C GLY A 270 -14.68 21.48 -22.66
N THR A 271 -13.96 22.41 -23.30
CA THR A 271 -12.78 22.15 -24.11
C THR A 271 -11.63 23.07 -23.71
N PHE A 272 -10.40 22.72 -24.09
CA PHE A 272 -9.33 23.71 -24.19
C PHE A 272 -9.70 24.72 -25.28
N ILE A 273 -9.28 25.99 -25.13
CA ILE A 273 -9.60 27.02 -26.13
C ILE A 273 -9.21 26.54 -27.52
N LEU A 274 -10.14 26.64 -28.46
CA LEU A 274 -9.93 26.33 -29.87
C LEU A 274 -9.80 27.61 -30.71
N ASP A 275 -8.97 27.57 -31.74
CA ASP A 275 -8.82 28.64 -32.73
C ASP A 275 -9.96 28.63 -33.76
N SER A 276 -9.93 29.54 -34.73
CA SER A 276 -10.99 29.61 -35.76
C SER A 276 -11.03 28.40 -36.71
N SER A 277 -10.02 27.54 -36.67
CA SER A 277 -9.94 26.29 -37.43
C SER A 277 -10.42 25.09 -36.61
N ASN A 278 -10.86 25.31 -35.35
CA ASN A 278 -11.26 24.28 -34.40
C ASN A 278 -10.09 23.39 -33.92
N ASP A 279 -8.86 23.92 -33.98
CA ASP A 279 -7.67 23.32 -33.40
C ASP A 279 -7.37 23.96 -32.03
N PRO A 280 -6.76 23.26 -31.07
CA PRO A 280 -6.41 23.85 -29.78
C PRO A 280 -5.45 25.03 -29.99
N VAL A 281 -5.69 26.13 -29.29
CA VAL A 281 -4.78 27.27 -29.32
C VAL A 281 -3.38 26.77 -28.92
N PRO A 282 -2.32 27.12 -29.70
CA PRO A 282 -0.98 26.63 -29.43
C PRO A 282 -0.44 27.14 -28.09
N GLU A 283 -0.28 26.20 -27.16
CA GLU A 283 0.43 26.22 -25.87
C GLU A 283 0.90 24.77 -25.66
N GLY A 284 1.70 24.47 -24.64
CA GLY A 284 2.37 23.18 -24.60
C GLY A 284 1.76 22.13 -23.68
N ILE A 285 2.40 20.96 -23.71
CA ILE A 285 2.09 19.84 -22.83
C ILE A 285 3.39 19.20 -22.37
N VAL A 286 3.66 19.27 -21.07
CA VAL A 286 4.70 18.47 -20.42
C VAL A 286 4.08 17.16 -19.97
N LYS A 287 4.58 16.06 -20.53
CA LYS A 287 4.26 14.71 -20.09
C LYS A 287 5.31 14.22 -19.11
N TRP A 288 4.85 13.77 -17.94
CA TRP A 288 5.67 13.10 -16.94
C TRP A 288 5.34 11.61 -16.87
N THR A 289 6.38 10.77 -16.80
CA THR A 289 6.26 9.30 -16.72
C THR A 289 7.04 8.77 -15.52
N ALA A 290 6.39 7.96 -14.67
CA ALA A 290 7.02 7.29 -13.55
C ALA A 290 8.04 6.23 -14.04
N THR A 291 9.29 6.29 -13.58
CA THR A 291 10.33 5.30 -13.97
C THR A 291 10.47 4.13 -12.98
N SER A 292 9.80 4.21 -11.83
CA SER A 292 9.64 3.17 -10.80
C SER A 292 8.26 3.32 -10.14
N ASP A 293 7.87 2.35 -9.32
CA ASP A 293 6.73 2.52 -8.41
C ASP A 293 7.06 3.66 -7.42
N LEU A 294 6.08 4.52 -7.13
CA LEU A 294 6.22 5.66 -6.22
C LEU A 294 5.07 5.65 -5.22
N ASN A 295 5.43 5.80 -3.94
CA ASN A 295 4.46 5.84 -2.86
C ASN A 295 3.79 7.22 -2.78
N CYS A 296 2.62 7.23 -2.19
CA CYS A 296 1.90 8.41 -1.80
C CYS A 296 2.73 9.32 -0.89
N GLY A 297 2.56 10.63 -1.05
CA GLY A 297 3.36 11.64 -0.37
C GLY A 297 4.71 11.92 -1.05
N THR A 298 5.05 11.20 -2.12
CA THR A 298 6.21 11.53 -2.97
C THR A 298 5.92 12.81 -3.74
N GLU A 299 6.84 13.78 -3.64
CA GLU A 299 6.79 15.01 -4.42
C GLU A 299 7.79 14.98 -5.56
N ILE A 300 7.34 15.45 -6.72
CA ILE A 300 8.11 15.55 -7.95
C ILE A 300 8.22 17.03 -8.32
N ILE A 301 9.43 17.47 -8.64
CA ILE A 301 9.69 18.82 -9.16
C ILE A 301 10.02 18.69 -10.64
N ILE A 302 9.26 19.42 -11.45
CA ILE A 302 9.43 19.54 -12.89
C ILE A 302 10.15 20.87 -13.18
N THR A 303 11.25 20.81 -13.93
CA THR A 303 12.08 21.98 -14.25
C THR A 303 12.29 22.09 -15.74
N GLY A 304 11.90 23.24 -16.30
CA GLY A 304 12.26 23.67 -17.64
C GLY A 304 13.70 24.19 -17.62
N ALA A 305 14.51 23.81 -18.61
CA ALA A 305 15.88 24.29 -18.82
C ALA A 305 15.98 25.32 -19.97
N GLY A 306 14.83 25.74 -20.51
CA GLY A 306 14.71 26.54 -21.73
C GLY A 306 14.81 25.69 -23.00
N GLY A 307 14.28 26.22 -24.11
CA GLY A 307 14.35 25.55 -25.41
C GLY A 307 13.63 24.20 -25.47
N ASN A 308 12.47 24.10 -24.81
CA ASN A 308 11.59 22.93 -24.75
C ASN A 308 12.20 21.68 -24.08
N ILE A 309 13.14 21.89 -23.16
CA ILE A 309 13.80 20.82 -22.41
C ILE A 309 13.25 20.81 -20.99
N TRP A 310 12.65 19.69 -20.61
CA TRP A 310 12.09 19.47 -19.28
C TRP A 310 12.79 18.31 -18.57
N SER A 311 12.79 18.37 -17.25
CA SER A 311 13.38 17.34 -16.39
C SER A 311 12.55 17.18 -15.11
N ALA A 312 12.66 16.02 -14.48
CA ALA A 312 11.99 15.72 -13.22
C ALA A 312 12.99 15.26 -12.17
N THR A 313 12.74 15.55 -10.89
CA THR A 313 13.54 15.01 -9.77
C THR A 313 13.42 13.49 -9.64
N LEU A 314 12.25 12.95 -9.99
CA LEU A 314 11.92 11.52 -10.08
C LEU A 314 11.06 11.31 -11.32
N GLY A 315 11.23 10.18 -12.00
CA GLY A 315 10.58 9.92 -13.30
C GLY A 315 11.28 10.63 -14.47
N GLU A 316 10.62 10.63 -15.62
CA GLU A 316 11.05 11.32 -16.85
C GLU A 316 10.01 12.36 -17.23
N ALA A 317 10.45 13.56 -17.64
CA ALA A 317 9.58 14.61 -18.13
C ALA A 317 10.00 15.03 -19.54
N VAL A 318 9.04 15.09 -20.46
CA VAL A 318 9.25 15.47 -21.85
C VAL A 318 8.15 16.42 -22.28
N GLU A 319 8.51 17.48 -23.01
CA GLU A 319 7.52 18.30 -23.70
C GLU A 319 7.01 17.55 -24.92
N SER A 320 5.79 17.05 -24.79
CA SER A 320 5.11 16.25 -25.80
C SER A 320 4.40 17.11 -26.86
N GLU A 321 4.12 18.36 -26.52
CA GLU A 321 3.62 19.41 -27.42
C GLU A 321 4.36 20.70 -27.09
N ASP A 322 4.98 21.32 -28.10
CA ASP A 322 5.79 22.54 -27.94
C ASP A 322 4.93 23.73 -27.48
N GLY A 323 5.49 24.54 -26.57
CA GLY A 323 4.95 25.83 -26.16
C GLY A 323 4.56 25.93 -24.69
N PHE A 324 4.98 24.99 -23.83
CA PHE A 324 4.63 25.03 -22.41
C PHE A 324 5.50 26.06 -21.72
N LEU A 325 4.95 27.21 -21.34
CA LEU A 325 5.70 28.35 -20.79
C LEU A 325 4.81 29.17 -19.87
N PHE A 326 5.30 29.51 -18.67
CA PHE A 326 4.50 30.30 -17.75
C PHE A 326 4.58 31.80 -18.04
N ASN A 327 3.42 32.46 -18.02
CA ASN A 327 3.35 33.89 -18.19
C ASN A 327 3.87 34.62 -16.94
N GLU A 328 4.91 35.45 -17.10
CA GLU A 328 5.41 36.33 -16.04
C GLU A 328 4.44 37.50 -15.71
N THR A 329 3.42 37.74 -16.54
CA THR A 329 2.46 38.85 -16.31
C THR A 329 1.01 38.50 -16.69
N GLY A 330 0.10 38.68 -15.73
CA GLY A 330 -1.34 38.68 -16.00
C GLY A 330 -2.03 37.32 -15.89
N GLY A 331 -1.33 36.32 -15.38
CA GLY A 331 -1.88 35.02 -14.99
C GLY A 331 -1.62 33.90 -15.96
N ASP A 332 -1.71 32.69 -15.42
CA ASP A 332 -1.55 31.44 -16.14
C ASP A 332 -2.16 30.27 -15.35
N GLN A 333 -2.14 29.08 -15.93
CA GLN A 333 -2.72 27.85 -15.38
C GLN A 333 -1.75 26.67 -15.52
N ILE A 334 -1.90 25.71 -14.62
CA ILE A 334 -1.40 24.34 -14.83
C ILE A 334 -2.58 23.41 -14.60
N ILE A 335 -2.92 22.64 -15.64
CA ILE A 335 -3.97 21.64 -15.59
C ILE A 335 -3.34 20.26 -15.74
N ALA A 336 -3.53 19.42 -14.73
CA ALA A 336 -3.05 18.03 -14.72
C ALA A 336 -4.14 17.09 -15.21
N PHE A 337 -3.81 16.19 -16.14
CA PHE A 337 -4.75 15.24 -16.72
C PHE A 337 -4.06 13.95 -17.19
N GLN A 338 -4.85 12.89 -17.36
CA GLN A 338 -4.45 11.68 -18.08
C GLN A 338 -5.19 11.60 -19.42
N SER A 339 -4.74 10.73 -20.34
CA SER A 339 -5.19 10.64 -21.74
C SER A 339 -4.72 11.83 -22.59
N ASN A 340 -5.52 12.28 -23.56
CA ASN A 340 -5.20 13.34 -24.52
C ASN A 340 -6.14 14.55 -24.36
N ILE A 341 -5.76 15.68 -24.97
CA ILE A 341 -6.48 16.96 -24.86
C ILE A 341 -7.92 16.96 -25.41
N TRP A 342 -8.28 15.99 -26.26
CA TRP A 342 -9.63 15.91 -26.84
C TRP A 342 -10.60 15.17 -25.93
N THR A 343 -10.07 14.29 -25.07
CA THR A 343 -10.83 13.50 -24.10
C THR A 343 -10.08 13.46 -22.76
N PRO A 344 -9.76 14.64 -22.17
CA PRO A 344 -8.87 14.71 -21.03
C PRO A 344 -9.56 14.15 -19.79
N GLN A 345 -8.86 13.31 -19.05
CA GLN A 345 -9.26 12.93 -17.70
C GLN A 345 -8.59 13.88 -16.72
N LEU A 346 -9.26 15.00 -16.42
CA LEU A 346 -8.76 16.08 -15.58
C LEU A 346 -8.64 15.61 -14.12
N LYS A 347 -7.52 15.95 -13.44
CA LYS A 347 -7.20 15.46 -12.09
C LYS A 347 -7.01 16.57 -11.06
N TYR A 348 -6.35 17.66 -11.45
CA TYR A 348 -6.11 18.83 -10.61
C TYR A 348 -5.87 20.07 -11.47
N ALA A 349 -6.24 21.25 -10.98
CA ALA A 349 -5.93 22.50 -11.66
C ALA A 349 -5.48 23.60 -10.71
N LEU A 350 -4.47 24.36 -11.14
CA LEU A 350 -3.97 25.54 -10.46
C LEU A 350 -4.07 26.73 -11.42
N HIS A 351 -4.66 27.84 -10.99
CA HIS A 351 -4.62 29.11 -11.71
C HIS A 351 -3.94 30.18 -10.84
N PHE A 352 -2.91 30.83 -11.36
CA PHE A 352 -2.08 31.77 -10.62
C PHE A 352 -1.88 33.08 -11.38
N GLY A 353 -1.25 34.08 -10.75
CA GLY A 353 -0.81 35.33 -11.39
C GLY A 353 -1.88 36.33 -11.80
N ASN A 354 -3.17 36.11 -11.48
CA ASN A 354 -4.21 37.11 -11.71
C ASN A 354 -5.25 37.20 -10.59
N SER A 355 -5.95 38.35 -10.53
CA SER A 355 -6.97 38.67 -9.52
C SER A 355 -8.40 38.35 -9.93
N ASN A 356 -8.58 37.83 -11.15
CA ASN A 356 -9.90 37.47 -11.67
C ASN A 356 -10.36 36.10 -11.16
N GLY A 357 -9.42 35.25 -10.74
CA GLY A 357 -9.72 33.86 -10.39
C GLY A 357 -10.17 33.07 -11.62
N TRP A 358 -11.01 32.06 -11.42
CA TRP A 358 -11.53 31.25 -12.53
C TRP A 358 -12.58 32.03 -13.34
N THR A 359 -12.31 32.26 -14.62
CA THR A 359 -13.22 32.93 -15.57
C THR A 359 -13.19 32.23 -16.92
N ASP A 360 -14.29 32.32 -17.68
CA ASP A 360 -14.33 31.76 -19.03
C ASP A 360 -13.14 32.22 -19.88
N ALA A 361 -12.49 31.27 -20.52
CA ALA A 361 -11.22 31.52 -21.17
C ALA A 361 -11.42 32.23 -22.51
N VAL A 362 -10.72 33.35 -22.68
CA VAL A 362 -10.79 34.21 -23.88
C VAL A 362 -9.41 34.49 -24.49
N ASP A 363 -8.37 34.14 -23.75
CA ASP A 363 -6.95 34.21 -24.09
C ASP A 363 -6.22 33.15 -23.25
N ASN A 364 -4.90 33.11 -23.32
CA ASN A 364 -4.10 32.15 -22.58
C ASN A 364 -3.78 32.52 -21.11
N LYS A 365 -4.37 33.60 -20.60
CA LYS A 365 -4.06 34.15 -19.27
C LYS A 365 -5.14 33.88 -18.23
N ASN A 366 -6.27 33.32 -18.67
CA ASN A 366 -7.44 33.10 -17.85
C ASN A 366 -8.05 31.76 -18.22
N SER A 367 -8.38 30.96 -17.21
CA SER A 367 -8.98 29.65 -17.39
C SER A 367 -10.27 29.54 -16.59
N ALA A 368 -11.26 28.81 -17.10
CA ALA A 368 -12.41 28.37 -16.32
C ALA A 368 -12.01 27.16 -15.47
N VAL A 369 -12.82 26.81 -14.46
CA VAL A 369 -12.61 25.55 -13.74
C VAL A 369 -12.80 24.40 -14.75
N PRO A 370 -11.79 23.53 -14.95
CA PRO A 370 -11.90 22.44 -15.91
C PRO A 370 -13.06 21.49 -15.58
N ALA A 371 -13.73 20.96 -16.61
CA ALA A 371 -14.91 20.12 -16.41
C ALA A 371 -14.59 18.88 -15.54
N GLY A 372 -15.44 18.59 -14.55
CA GLY A 372 -15.20 17.54 -13.56
C GLY A 372 -14.55 18.07 -12.27
N LEU A 373 -13.68 19.09 -12.38
CA LEU A 373 -13.07 19.71 -11.22
C LEU A 373 -14.00 20.72 -10.54
N THR A 374 -13.75 20.97 -9.26
CA THR A 374 -14.47 21.92 -8.41
C THR A 374 -13.47 22.80 -7.65
N ASN A 375 -13.63 24.13 -7.78
CA ASN A 375 -12.82 25.10 -7.06
C ASN A 375 -12.96 24.91 -5.53
N GLY A 376 -11.84 24.83 -4.82
CA GLY A 376 -11.79 24.55 -3.38
C GLY A 376 -11.90 23.05 -3.03
N ILE A 377 -11.86 22.14 -4.00
CA ILE A 377 -11.81 20.68 -3.78
C ILE A 377 -10.59 20.07 -4.48
N ASN A 378 -10.49 20.26 -5.79
CA ASN A 378 -9.40 19.75 -6.64
C ASN A 378 -8.97 20.79 -7.70
N ALA A 379 -9.37 22.05 -7.51
CA ALA A 379 -8.90 23.20 -8.26
C ALA A 379 -8.73 24.41 -7.33
N VAL A 380 -7.73 25.25 -7.58
CA VAL A 380 -7.48 26.46 -6.77
C VAL A 380 -6.96 27.61 -7.62
N ALA A 381 -7.41 28.84 -7.30
CA ALA A 381 -6.94 30.06 -7.94
C ALA A 381 -6.47 31.11 -6.93
N PHE A 382 -5.39 31.83 -7.26
CA PHE A 382 -4.92 32.96 -6.45
C PHE A 382 -4.07 33.97 -7.25
N ASN A 383 -4.03 35.21 -6.77
CA ASN A 383 -3.32 36.33 -7.42
C ASN A 383 -1.90 36.48 -6.90
N LYS A 384 -1.04 35.49 -7.18
CA LYS A 384 0.38 35.51 -6.85
C LYS A 384 1.14 34.67 -7.88
N ASP A 385 2.35 35.11 -8.25
CA ASP A 385 3.32 34.28 -8.96
C ASP A 385 4.39 33.74 -8.00
N ASN A 386 5.26 32.86 -8.49
CA ASN A 386 6.30 32.18 -7.70
C ASN A 386 5.76 31.70 -6.35
N CYS A 387 4.90 30.69 -6.40
CA CYS A 387 4.08 30.25 -5.29
C CYS A 387 4.46 28.86 -4.81
N ILE A 388 4.32 28.63 -3.51
CA ILE A 388 4.52 27.32 -2.89
C ILE A 388 3.50 27.10 -1.78
N TYR A 389 2.97 25.88 -1.72
CA TYR A 389 2.17 25.40 -0.60
C TYR A 389 3.06 25.31 0.65
N ASN A 390 2.55 25.80 1.79
CA ASN A 390 3.32 25.88 3.03
C ASN A 390 3.52 24.55 3.77
N TYR A 391 2.99 23.43 3.23
CA TYR A 391 3.04 22.11 3.84
C TYR A 391 2.44 22.05 5.26
N SER A 392 1.44 22.88 5.53
CA SER A 392 0.75 22.97 6.84
C SER A 392 0.07 21.67 7.28
N VAL A 393 -0.33 20.85 6.32
CA VAL A 393 -0.86 19.49 6.52
C VAL A 393 0.05 18.49 5.83
N THR A 394 0.52 17.51 6.60
CA THR A 394 1.49 16.49 6.16
C THR A 394 0.95 15.06 6.27
N SER A 395 -0.29 14.88 6.73
CA SER A 395 -0.90 13.55 6.87
C SER A 395 -2.36 13.56 6.41
N ASN A 396 -2.88 12.40 6.00
CA ASN A 396 -4.20 12.17 5.41
C ASN A 396 -4.38 12.78 4.02
N GLN A 397 -4.59 11.93 3.02
CA GLN A 397 -4.87 12.32 1.63
C GLN A 397 -5.87 13.48 1.51
N SER A 398 -7.06 13.33 2.09
CA SER A 398 -8.14 14.31 1.97
C SER A 398 -7.83 15.62 2.68
N LEU A 399 -7.11 15.58 3.81
CA LEU A 399 -6.72 16.81 4.51
C LEU A 399 -5.58 17.54 3.78
N ILE A 400 -4.64 16.80 3.20
CA ILE A 400 -3.58 17.37 2.37
C ILE A 400 -4.22 18.06 1.16
N LEU A 401 -5.09 17.36 0.42
CA LEU A 401 -5.80 17.93 -0.72
C LEU A 401 -6.60 19.19 -0.34
N ALA A 402 -7.35 19.13 0.76
CA ALA A 402 -8.10 20.29 1.26
C ALA A 402 -7.17 21.47 1.60
N ALA A 403 -5.96 21.20 2.11
CA ALA A 403 -4.99 22.24 2.41
C ALA A 403 -4.34 22.84 1.16
N THR A 404 -4.10 22.05 0.10
CA THR A 404 -3.52 22.55 -1.16
C THR A 404 -4.49 23.42 -1.95
N VAL A 405 -5.80 23.25 -1.75
CA VAL A 405 -6.83 24.09 -2.41
C VAL A 405 -7.28 25.30 -1.59
N ASP A 406 -6.69 25.54 -0.43
CA ASP A 406 -6.91 26.75 0.37
C ASP A 406 -5.84 27.81 0.05
N PRO A 407 -6.19 28.94 -0.60
CA PRO A 407 -5.25 30.01 -0.92
C PRO A 407 -4.49 30.60 0.28
N LEU A 408 -5.00 30.46 1.51
CA LEU A 408 -4.32 30.92 2.72
C LEU A 408 -3.09 30.08 3.06
N ASN A 409 -3.02 28.84 2.56
CA ASN A 409 -1.87 27.95 2.75
C ASN A 409 -0.75 28.15 1.72
N TRP A 410 -0.87 29.17 0.87
CA TRP A 410 0.12 29.47 -0.16
C TRP A 410 0.88 30.75 0.13
N THR A 411 2.21 30.66 0.04
CA THR A 411 3.11 31.81 0.03
C THR A 411 3.60 32.05 -1.39
N GLY A 412 3.74 33.31 -1.79
CA GLY A 412 4.25 33.67 -3.12
C GLY A 412 4.49 35.17 -3.25
N ASP A 413 5.20 35.55 -4.31
CA ASP A 413 5.62 36.92 -4.60
C ASP A 413 5.89 37.08 -6.10
N ASP A 414 5.44 38.18 -6.69
CA ASP A 414 5.57 38.44 -8.14
C ASP A 414 7.02 38.57 -8.63
N THR A 415 7.99 38.70 -7.71
CA THR A 415 9.41 38.90 -8.02
C THR A 415 10.34 37.88 -7.36
N ILE A 416 9.91 37.22 -6.28
CA ILE A 416 10.77 36.30 -5.49
C ILE A 416 10.40 34.84 -5.80
N ARG A 417 11.30 34.17 -6.52
CA ARG A 417 11.31 32.71 -6.73
C ARG A 417 11.28 31.95 -5.39
N GLN A 418 10.50 30.87 -5.34
CA GLN A 418 10.45 29.93 -4.23
C GLN A 418 11.41 28.76 -4.43
N THR A 419 11.85 28.16 -3.32
CA THR A 419 12.52 26.84 -3.36
C THR A 419 11.44 25.77 -3.32
N LEU A 420 11.13 25.17 -4.47
CA LEU A 420 10.15 24.08 -4.55
C LEU A 420 10.69 22.82 -3.87
N GLY A 421 9.79 21.98 -3.35
CA GLY A 421 10.16 20.79 -2.59
C GLY A 421 9.73 20.86 -1.11
N ILE A 422 9.42 19.69 -0.54
CA ILE A 422 9.25 19.49 0.90
C ILE A 422 10.58 19.81 1.59
N SER A 423 10.61 20.92 2.33
CA SER A 423 11.82 21.43 2.97
C SER A 423 12.29 20.62 4.18
N SER A 424 11.37 19.95 4.87
CA SER A 424 11.67 19.03 5.98
C SER A 424 10.48 18.13 6.31
N GLY A 425 10.76 16.90 6.76
CA GLY A 425 9.73 15.92 7.12
C GLY A 425 9.32 15.02 5.94
N SER A 426 8.24 14.28 6.15
CA SER A 426 7.63 13.40 5.14
C SER A 426 6.13 13.65 5.09
N ILE A 427 5.55 13.62 3.90
CA ILE A 427 4.10 13.62 3.74
C ILE A 427 3.63 12.17 3.69
N SER A 428 2.53 11.88 4.37
CA SER A 428 1.89 10.57 4.35
C SER A 428 0.42 10.70 4.01
N CYS A 429 -0.06 9.93 3.06
CA CYS A 429 -1.48 9.96 2.72
C CYS A 429 -2.34 9.14 3.70
N THR A 430 -1.70 8.41 4.61
CA THR A 430 -2.39 7.70 5.69
C THR A 430 -3.00 8.68 6.67
N THR A 431 -4.19 8.36 7.16
CA THR A 431 -4.88 9.14 8.17
C THR A 431 -4.02 9.15 9.45
N PRO A 432 -3.68 10.32 10.03
CA PRO A 432 -2.90 10.35 11.26
C PRO A 432 -3.65 9.59 12.36
N ASN A 433 -2.90 8.83 13.16
CA ASN A 433 -3.42 7.99 14.25
C ASN A 433 -4.29 6.79 13.81
N THR A 434 -4.28 6.41 12.53
CA THR A 434 -4.96 5.19 12.08
C THR A 434 -4.02 4.02 11.95
N CYS A 435 -4.60 2.84 12.09
CA CYS A 435 -3.89 1.59 11.99
C CYS A 435 -3.96 1.05 10.57
N PHE A 436 -2.85 0.51 10.08
CA PHE A 436 -2.73 -0.04 8.73
C PHE A 436 -3.70 -1.20 8.50
N SER A 437 -3.92 -2.04 9.51
CA SER A 437 -4.89 -3.13 9.45
C SER A 437 -5.44 -3.46 10.84
N THR A 438 -6.40 -4.40 10.92
CA THR A 438 -6.96 -4.89 12.19
C THR A 438 -6.68 -6.38 12.36
N THR A 439 -6.39 -6.80 13.59
CA THR A 439 -6.35 -8.22 13.97
C THR A 439 -7.21 -8.47 15.21
N ILE A 440 -7.99 -9.56 15.21
CA ILE A 440 -9.00 -9.85 16.22
C ILE A 440 -8.60 -11.09 17.01
N TRP A 441 -8.59 -10.99 18.34
CA TRP A 441 -8.44 -12.14 19.22
C TRP A 441 -9.80 -12.81 19.45
N ASN A 442 -9.92 -14.07 19.01
CA ASN A 442 -11.14 -14.86 19.14
C ASN A 442 -11.12 -15.86 20.33
N GLY A 443 -10.03 -15.90 21.10
CA GLY A 443 -9.84 -16.85 22.22
C GLY A 443 -8.85 -17.97 21.92
N SER A 444 -8.48 -18.16 20.65
CA SER A 444 -7.49 -19.17 20.23
C SER A 444 -6.39 -18.62 19.34
N SER A 445 -6.71 -17.68 18.45
CA SER A 445 -5.77 -17.11 17.49
C SER A 445 -6.13 -15.68 17.13
N TRP A 446 -5.16 -14.99 16.54
CA TRP A 446 -5.34 -13.68 15.92
C TRP A 446 -5.79 -13.85 14.47
N SER A 447 -6.85 -13.13 14.07
CA SER A 447 -7.46 -13.29 12.75
C SER A 447 -6.58 -12.83 11.57
N ASN A 448 -5.63 -11.93 11.82
CA ASN A 448 -4.78 -11.35 10.78
C ASN A 448 -3.31 -11.27 11.24
N GLY A 449 -2.81 -12.43 11.67
CA GLY A 449 -1.48 -12.59 12.26
C GLY A 449 -1.32 -11.88 13.61
N ASP A 450 -0.13 -12.02 14.18
CA ASP A 450 0.16 -11.47 15.50
C ASP A 450 0.10 -9.93 15.52
N PRO A 451 -0.25 -9.33 16.68
CA PRO A 451 -0.21 -7.90 16.90
C PRO A 451 1.18 -7.28 16.72
N ASP A 452 1.21 -6.11 16.09
CA ASP A 452 2.38 -5.24 15.99
C ASP A 452 1.94 -3.76 15.96
N MET A 453 2.90 -2.83 16.00
CA MET A 453 2.64 -1.39 16.05
C MET A 453 1.88 -0.81 14.84
N SER A 454 1.67 -1.57 13.76
CA SER A 454 0.86 -1.16 12.61
C SER A 454 -0.62 -1.56 12.73
N LYS A 455 -0.96 -2.51 13.63
CA LYS A 455 -2.30 -3.13 13.67
C LYS A 455 -3.17 -2.62 14.80
N HIS A 456 -4.43 -2.34 14.50
CA HIS A 456 -5.47 -2.23 15.52
C HIS A 456 -5.74 -3.62 16.08
N ILE A 457 -5.69 -3.78 17.40
CA ILE A 457 -6.07 -5.04 18.04
C ILE A 457 -7.48 -4.94 18.60
N LYS A 458 -8.27 -5.97 18.34
CA LYS A 458 -9.62 -6.10 18.90
C LYS A 458 -9.72 -7.36 19.74
N ILE A 459 -10.04 -7.19 21.02
CA ILE A 459 -10.20 -8.29 21.99
C ILE A 459 -11.68 -8.69 22.00
N SER A 460 -12.01 -9.75 21.25
CA SER A 460 -13.38 -10.32 21.15
C SER A 460 -13.53 -11.65 21.90
N SER A 461 -12.58 -11.96 22.77
CA SER A 461 -12.58 -13.05 23.75
C SER A 461 -11.59 -12.69 24.85
N ASN A 462 -11.64 -13.34 26.02
CA ASN A 462 -10.70 -13.01 27.10
C ASN A 462 -9.25 -13.23 26.65
N TYR A 463 -8.37 -12.26 26.95
CA TYR A 463 -6.95 -12.32 26.64
C TYR A 463 -6.13 -12.01 27.89
N SER A 464 -5.09 -12.80 28.13
CA SER A 464 -4.09 -12.55 29.18
C SER A 464 -2.72 -12.44 28.53
N THR A 465 -1.98 -11.39 28.86
CA THR A 465 -0.61 -11.19 28.36
C THR A 465 0.39 -12.21 28.92
N SER A 466 -0.05 -13.13 29.80
CA SER A 466 0.69 -14.36 30.09
C SER A 466 0.89 -15.24 28.86
N ILE A 467 0.03 -15.11 27.84
CA ILE A 467 0.21 -15.73 26.51
C ILE A 467 1.38 -15.04 25.80
N ASN A 468 1.26 -13.73 25.58
CA ASN A 468 2.34 -12.87 25.08
C ASN A 468 2.07 -11.40 25.43
N SER A 469 3.13 -10.60 25.57
CA SER A 469 2.99 -9.15 25.63
C SER A 469 2.52 -8.61 24.27
N LEU A 470 1.85 -7.47 24.28
CA LEU A 470 1.20 -6.91 23.09
C LEU A 470 1.82 -5.58 22.69
N MET A 471 2.06 -5.42 21.39
CA MET A 471 2.28 -4.12 20.75
C MET A 471 1.21 -3.92 19.69
N ALA A 472 0.61 -2.73 19.63
CA ALA A 472 -0.47 -2.43 18.69
C ALA A 472 -0.45 -0.97 18.25
N CYS A 473 -1.04 -0.67 17.10
CA CYS A 473 -1.34 0.71 16.74
C CYS A 473 -2.43 1.29 17.66
N SER A 474 -3.56 0.61 17.84
CA SER A 474 -4.67 1.03 18.71
C SER A 474 -5.35 -0.21 19.31
N LEU A 475 -6.17 -0.03 20.34
CA LEU A 475 -6.85 -1.11 21.06
C LEU A 475 -8.37 -0.92 21.09
N THR A 476 -9.11 -2.00 20.84
CA THR A 476 -10.52 -2.13 21.26
C THR A 476 -10.68 -3.37 22.15
N VAL A 477 -11.30 -3.21 23.32
CA VAL A 477 -11.79 -4.35 24.12
C VAL A 477 -13.30 -4.42 24.00
N ASP A 478 -13.83 -5.48 23.40
CA ASP A 478 -15.27 -5.63 23.20
C ASP A 478 -16.04 -5.84 24.50
N TYR A 479 -17.32 -5.47 24.49
CA TYR A 479 -18.22 -5.67 25.60
C TYR A 479 -18.28 -7.15 26.03
N GLY A 480 -18.21 -7.39 27.34
CA GLY A 480 -18.27 -8.74 27.93
C GLY A 480 -16.94 -9.48 27.99
N PHE A 481 -15.85 -8.93 27.45
CA PHE A 481 -14.52 -9.55 27.48
C PHE A 481 -13.52 -8.76 28.31
N THR A 482 -12.51 -9.46 28.81
CA THR A 482 -11.44 -8.91 29.64
C THR A 482 -10.07 -9.07 28.96
N LEU A 483 -9.34 -7.98 28.85
CA LEU A 483 -7.90 -7.98 28.58
C LEU A 483 -7.15 -7.78 29.90
N THR A 484 -6.38 -8.78 30.33
CA THR A 484 -5.54 -8.73 31.53
C THR A 484 -4.07 -8.55 31.14
N VAL A 485 -3.49 -7.43 31.58
CA VAL A 485 -2.04 -7.18 31.52
C VAL A 485 -1.40 -7.72 32.79
N GLU A 486 -0.86 -8.92 32.70
CA GLU A 486 -0.30 -9.70 33.80
C GLU A 486 1.01 -9.12 34.36
N ASN A 487 1.37 -9.56 35.57
CA ASN A 487 2.64 -9.21 36.21
C ASN A 487 3.84 -9.57 35.33
N GLY A 488 4.78 -8.62 35.16
CA GLY A 488 6.00 -8.83 34.37
C GLY A 488 5.81 -8.77 32.85
N THR A 489 4.62 -8.40 32.39
CA THR A 489 4.27 -8.30 30.97
C THR A 489 3.80 -6.88 30.62
N PHE A 490 3.54 -6.61 29.34
CA PHE A 490 3.09 -5.30 28.90
C PHE A 490 2.07 -5.34 27.74
N LEU A 491 1.36 -4.23 27.61
CA LEU A 491 0.60 -3.80 26.44
C LEU A 491 1.08 -2.39 26.07
N ALA A 492 1.65 -2.22 24.89
CA ALA A 492 2.06 -0.93 24.35
C ALA A 492 1.22 -0.60 23.11
N ILE A 493 0.61 0.57 23.09
CA ILE A 493 -0.17 1.05 21.95
C ILE A 493 0.39 2.36 21.41
N GLN A 494 0.22 2.59 20.11
CA GLN A 494 0.62 3.85 19.49
C GLN A 494 -0.40 4.96 19.75
N ASN A 495 -1.68 4.75 19.45
CA ASN A 495 -2.72 5.77 19.41
C ASN A 495 -3.80 5.55 20.48
N ASP A 496 -5.05 5.32 20.10
CA ASP A 496 -6.22 5.32 21.00
C ASP A 496 -6.56 3.94 21.57
N ALA A 497 -7.22 3.93 22.73
CA ALA A 497 -7.84 2.75 23.33
C ALA A 497 -9.35 2.97 23.54
N VAL A 498 -10.16 2.04 23.05
CA VAL A 498 -11.62 1.99 23.29
C VAL A 498 -11.94 0.76 24.14
N ILE A 499 -12.39 0.96 25.37
CA ILE A 499 -12.64 -0.12 26.33
C ILE A 499 -14.15 -0.24 26.52
N ASN A 500 -14.79 -1.15 25.78
CA ASN A 500 -16.21 -1.49 25.97
C ASN A 500 -16.40 -2.65 26.97
N GLY A 501 -15.38 -3.50 27.13
CA GLY A 501 -15.29 -4.55 28.14
C GLY A 501 -14.46 -4.13 29.35
N THR A 502 -13.48 -4.94 29.75
CA THR A 502 -12.58 -4.63 30.87
C THR A 502 -11.12 -4.67 30.45
N LEU A 503 -10.38 -3.60 30.74
CA LEU A 503 -8.91 -3.60 30.74
C LEU A 503 -8.43 -3.68 32.18
N MET A 504 -7.78 -4.78 32.54
CA MET A 504 -7.22 -5.00 33.88
C MET A 504 -5.69 -5.00 33.80
N VAL A 505 -5.03 -4.14 34.57
CA VAL A 505 -3.58 -4.08 34.67
C VAL A 505 -3.17 -4.50 36.07
N GLU A 506 -2.40 -5.58 36.15
CA GLU A 506 -1.94 -6.15 37.42
C GLU A 506 -0.80 -5.34 38.07
N HIS A 507 -0.47 -5.68 39.32
CA HIS A 507 0.48 -4.93 40.15
C HIS A 507 1.79 -4.56 39.45
N GLN A 508 2.34 -5.48 38.65
CA GLN A 508 3.59 -5.35 37.90
C GLN A 508 3.37 -5.42 36.37
N GLY A 509 2.12 -5.27 35.91
CA GLY A 509 1.79 -5.12 34.49
C GLY A 509 1.99 -3.68 34.02
N ASN A 510 2.28 -3.50 32.74
CA ASN A 510 2.54 -2.18 32.15
C ASN A 510 1.61 -1.93 30.95
N PHE A 511 0.78 -0.89 31.04
CA PHE A 511 0.05 -0.36 29.90
C PHE A 511 0.70 0.97 29.47
N VAL A 512 1.16 1.03 28.22
CA VAL A 512 1.92 2.16 27.66
C VAL A 512 1.21 2.69 26.44
N GLN A 513 1.07 4.01 26.35
CA GLN A 513 0.48 4.71 25.22
C GLN A 513 1.52 5.72 24.70
N ASN A 514 2.00 5.53 23.48
CA ASN A 514 3.16 6.27 22.96
C ASN A 514 2.79 7.66 22.43
N ASN A 515 1.63 7.81 21.80
CA ASN A 515 1.13 9.10 21.33
C ASN A 515 0.60 9.90 22.52
N SER A 516 1.23 11.03 22.81
CA SER A 516 0.83 11.94 23.89
C SER A 516 -0.55 12.58 23.70
N ASN A 517 -1.10 12.55 22.48
CA ASN A 517 -2.46 12.99 22.16
C ASN A 517 -3.47 11.84 22.10
N GLY A 518 -3.03 10.59 22.32
CA GLY A 518 -3.91 9.43 22.33
C GLY A 518 -4.91 9.49 23.48
N THR A 519 -6.08 8.92 23.27
CA THR A 519 -7.20 8.91 24.22
C THR A 519 -7.49 7.51 24.74
N ILE A 520 -8.09 7.43 25.93
CA ILE A 520 -8.72 6.22 26.45
C ILE A 520 -10.21 6.53 26.60
N THR A 521 -11.05 5.85 25.84
CA THR A 521 -12.51 6.02 25.88
C THR A 521 -13.15 4.80 26.51
N LEU A 522 -13.90 5.01 27.60
CA LEU A 522 -14.73 3.97 28.20
C LEU A 522 -16.09 3.92 27.52
N GLY A 523 -16.48 2.74 27.04
CA GLY A 523 -17.86 2.48 26.60
C GLY A 523 -18.84 2.51 27.78
N PRO A 524 -20.17 2.46 27.54
CA PRO A 524 -21.19 2.57 28.59
C PRO A 524 -21.07 1.54 29.72
N SER A 525 -20.44 0.39 29.45
CA SER A 525 -20.15 -0.67 30.43
C SER A 525 -18.66 -1.00 30.52
N GLY A 526 -17.82 -0.12 29.96
CA GLY A 526 -16.38 -0.24 29.96
C GLY A 526 -15.79 0.02 31.33
N SER A 527 -14.75 -0.72 31.69
CA SER A 527 -14.00 -0.50 32.92
C SER A 527 -12.50 -0.66 32.71
N CYS A 528 -11.73 0.28 33.25
CA CYS A 528 -10.29 0.13 33.43
C CYS A 528 -10.00 -0.11 34.91
N VAL A 529 -9.23 -1.16 35.21
CA VAL A 529 -8.89 -1.55 36.57
C VAL A 529 -7.38 -1.63 36.69
N LEU A 530 -6.81 -0.92 37.66
CA LEU A 530 -5.40 -1.04 38.02
C LEU A 530 -5.29 -1.68 39.40
N ASN A 531 -4.79 -2.90 39.46
CA ASN A 531 -4.53 -3.59 40.71
C ASN A 531 -3.13 -3.20 41.21
N LYS A 532 -3.02 -2.78 42.46
CA LYS A 532 -1.72 -2.53 43.11
C LYS A 532 -1.72 -3.09 44.53
N THR A 533 -0.68 -3.83 44.85
CA THR A 533 -0.46 -4.38 46.20
C THR A 533 0.66 -3.61 46.87
N THR A 534 0.40 -3.00 48.03
CA THR A 534 1.49 -2.43 48.83
C THR A 534 2.23 -3.52 49.59
N PRO A 535 3.50 -3.31 49.95
CA PRO A 535 4.17 -4.14 50.95
C PRO A 535 3.39 -4.22 52.26
N LEU A 536 3.59 -5.31 53.02
CA LEU A 536 3.04 -5.43 54.37
C LEU A 536 3.61 -4.31 55.24
N LYS A 537 2.72 -3.58 55.93
CA LYS A 537 3.08 -2.50 56.85
C LYS A 537 2.98 -3.01 58.30
N PRO A 538 4.09 -3.42 58.95
CA PRO A 538 4.03 -4.00 60.29
C PRO A 538 3.70 -2.97 61.39
N ASN A 539 3.83 -1.67 61.09
CA ASN A 539 3.53 -0.59 62.02
C ASN A 539 2.64 0.48 61.37
N TYR A 540 1.97 1.30 62.19
CA TYR A 540 1.04 2.33 61.72
C TYR A 540 1.72 3.57 61.12
N TYR A 541 3.04 3.70 61.22
CA TYR A 541 3.84 4.83 60.73
C TYR A 541 4.54 4.55 59.38
N TYR A 542 4.15 3.50 58.67
CA TYR A 542 4.60 3.28 57.29
C TYR A 542 3.73 4.06 56.31
N TYR A 543 4.38 4.82 55.44
CA TYR A 543 3.73 5.59 54.38
C TYR A 543 3.86 4.88 53.03
N THR A 544 2.93 5.16 52.13
CA THR A 544 3.05 4.81 50.71
C THR A 544 2.66 6.05 49.94
N TYR A 545 3.57 6.54 49.12
CA TYR A 545 3.31 7.65 48.21
C TYR A 545 2.48 7.15 47.04
N TRP A 546 1.46 7.91 46.66
CA TRP A 546 0.55 7.56 45.58
C TRP A 546 0.22 8.78 44.75
N SER A 547 0.52 8.70 43.46
CA SER A 547 -0.01 9.63 42.46
C SER A 547 -1.07 8.95 41.61
N SER A 548 -1.91 9.75 40.97
CA SER A 548 -2.92 9.16 40.07
C SER A 548 -2.28 8.66 38.79
N PRO A 549 -2.58 7.44 38.33
CA PRO A 549 -2.22 7.00 36.98
C PRO A 549 -3.17 7.56 35.90
N VAL A 550 -4.30 8.17 36.30
CA VAL A 550 -5.35 8.68 35.40
C VAL A 550 -5.85 10.05 35.83
N VAL A 551 -6.46 10.80 34.92
CA VAL A 551 -7.08 12.09 35.26
C VAL A 551 -8.39 11.92 36.03
N ASN A 552 -8.69 12.86 36.93
CA ASN A 552 -9.97 12.97 37.66
C ASN A 552 -10.32 11.85 38.66
N GLU A 553 -9.36 11.01 39.04
CA GLU A 553 -9.60 10.03 40.10
C GLU A 553 -9.61 10.70 41.49
N THR A 554 -10.49 10.25 42.40
CA THR A 554 -10.62 10.82 43.75
C THR A 554 -9.97 9.93 44.80
N ILE A 555 -9.45 10.55 45.86
CA ILE A 555 -8.82 9.83 46.97
C ILE A 555 -9.79 8.85 47.64
N GLY A 556 -11.07 9.22 47.77
CA GLY A 556 -12.11 8.38 48.36
C GLY A 556 -12.41 7.11 47.56
N ASN A 557 -12.37 7.21 46.23
CA ASN A 557 -12.61 6.07 45.34
C ASN A 557 -11.45 5.06 45.36
N VAL A 558 -10.20 5.54 45.36
CA VAL A 558 -9.00 4.68 45.36
C VAL A 558 -8.79 4.04 46.72
N PHE A 559 -9.05 4.78 47.79
CA PHE A 559 -8.80 4.35 49.18
C PHE A 559 -10.07 4.35 50.03
N PRO A 560 -11.12 3.59 49.65
CA PRO A 560 -12.42 3.64 50.32
C PRO A 560 -12.41 3.07 51.74
N LEU A 561 -11.39 2.28 52.07
CA LEU A 561 -11.22 1.64 53.38
C LEU A 561 -10.16 2.32 54.27
N VAL A 562 -9.50 3.36 53.78
CA VAL A 562 -8.51 4.12 54.55
C VAL A 562 -9.22 5.22 55.32
N GLY A 563 -9.01 5.27 56.64
CA GLY A 563 -9.57 6.31 57.50
C GLY A 563 -9.18 7.72 57.02
N ALA A 564 -10.09 8.68 57.15
CA ALA A 564 -9.84 10.06 56.71
C ALA A 564 -8.65 10.72 57.43
N ASP A 565 -8.33 10.26 58.64
CA ASP A 565 -7.16 10.64 59.45
C ASP A 565 -5.84 10.01 58.99
N ARG A 566 -5.84 9.24 57.88
CA ARG A 566 -4.68 8.48 57.38
C ARG A 566 -4.34 8.76 55.92
N ARG A 567 -4.88 9.85 55.37
CA ARG A 567 -4.65 10.29 53.99
C ARG A 567 -4.09 11.70 54.03
N TYR A 568 -2.95 11.89 53.38
CA TYR A 568 -2.22 13.15 53.44
C TYR A 568 -1.74 13.54 52.05
N ARG A 569 -1.58 14.84 51.84
CA ARG A 569 -0.86 15.42 50.70
C ARG A 569 0.35 16.17 51.23
N PHE A 570 1.47 16.07 50.52
CA PHE A 570 2.67 16.83 50.84
C PHE A 570 2.64 18.19 50.14
N ASN A 571 2.84 19.26 50.89
CA ASN A 571 2.92 20.62 50.38
C ASN A 571 4.35 21.15 50.57
N ALA A 572 5.18 20.96 49.55
CA ALA A 572 6.60 21.33 49.58
C ALA A 572 6.85 22.82 49.88
N GLN A 573 5.88 23.71 49.61
CA GLN A 573 6.00 25.13 49.90
C GLN A 573 5.95 25.44 51.40
N ASN A 574 5.38 24.54 52.19
CA ASN A 574 5.24 24.69 53.64
C ASN A 574 6.48 24.20 54.41
N TYR A 575 7.29 23.32 53.81
CA TYR A 575 8.46 22.72 54.47
C TYR A 575 9.46 23.78 54.94
N LEU A 576 9.72 23.79 56.25
CA LEU A 576 10.61 24.71 56.92
C LEU A 576 11.55 23.94 57.86
N ASP A 577 12.85 23.92 57.55
CA ASP A 577 13.87 23.25 58.37
C ASP A 577 15.02 24.22 58.70
N ASN A 578 14.88 24.98 59.78
CA ASN A 578 15.80 26.05 60.15
C ASN A 578 16.71 25.68 61.34
N ALA A 579 16.20 25.01 62.37
CA ALA A 579 17.02 24.58 63.52
C ALA A 579 16.27 23.66 64.52
N PRO A 580 16.80 22.45 64.82
CA PRO A 580 17.97 21.83 64.19
C PRO A 580 17.66 21.45 62.75
N THR A 581 18.65 21.53 61.85
CA THR A 581 18.50 20.97 60.50
C THR A 581 18.52 19.45 60.59
N ASP A 582 17.35 18.83 60.70
CA ASP A 582 17.19 17.39 60.92
C ASP A 582 16.26 16.69 59.92
N ASP A 583 15.96 17.37 58.81
CA ASP A 583 15.05 16.90 57.75
C ASP A 583 13.60 16.74 58.23
N VAL A 584 13.21 17.41 59.33
CA VAL A 584 11.85 17.45 59.86
C VAL A 584 11.32 18.88 59.81
N ASP A 585 10.08 19.03 59.35
CA ASP A 585 9.42 20.33 59.29
C ASP A 585 9.17 20.93 60.68
N ASP A 586 9.77 22.09 60.96
CA ASP A 586 9.82 22.77 62.26
C ASP A 586 8.42 23.16 62.80
N ASN A 587 7.49 23.47 61.89
CA ASN A 587 6.13 23.90 62.23
C ASN A 587 5.07 22.81 61.94
N ASN A 588 5.50 21.67 61.40
CA ASN A 588 4.74 20.44 61.20
C ASN A 588 3.46 20.62 60.35
N ASN A 589 3.52 21.48 59.33
CA ASN A 589 2.44 21.82 58.40
C ASN A 589 2.74 21.51 56.91
N ASP A 590 3.88 20.90 56.62
CA ASP A 590 4.24 20.33 55.32
C ASP A 590 3.33 19.17 54.87
N TRP A 591 2.73 18.44 55.82
CA TRP A 591 1.72 17.41 55.58
C TRP A 591 0.31 17.88 55.92
N GLU A 592 -0.59 17.89 54.93
CA GLU A 592 -1.98 18.31 55.08
C GLU A 592 -2.93 17.12 54.91
N ILE A 593 -4.07 17.09 55.62
CA ILE A 593 -5.10 16.06 55.43
C ILE A 593 -5.67 16.16 54.02
N ALA A 594 -5.74 15.01 53.33
CA ALA A 594 -6.39 14.90 52.04
C ALA A 594 -7.79 14.27 52.19
N VAL A 595 -8.82 15.00 51.78
CA VAL A 595 -10.22 14.57 51.95
C VAL A 595 -10.66 13.63 50.82
N ALA A 596 -11.81 12.98 50.97
CA ALA A 596 -12.23 11.93 50.03
C ALA A 596 -12.53 12.50 48.63
N GLU A 597 -13.00 13.74 48.60
CA GLU A 597 -13.40 14.49 47.41
C GLU A 597 -12.21 15.12 46.67
N ASP A 598 -11.01 15.12 47.27
CA ASP A 598 -9.82 15.65 46.62
C ASP A 598 -9.44 14.77 45.41
N THR A 599 -9.17 15.42 44.29
CA THR A 599 -8.73 14.78 43.05
C THR A 599 -7.22 14.51 43.12
N MET A 600 -6.83 13.27 42.82
CA MET A 600 -5.42 12.90 42.68
C MET A 600 -4.88 13.42 41.34
N VAL A 601 -3.72 14.10 41.37
CA VAL A 601 -3.09 14.66 40.17
C VAL A 601 -1.99 13.71 39.67
N PRO A 602 -1.94 13.39 38.36
CA PRO A 602 -0.85 12.58 37.82
C PRO A 602 0.52 13.18 38.09
N GLY A 603 1.45 12.36 38.57
CA GLY A 603 2.81 12.78 38.90
C GLY A 603 2.96 13.57 40.22
N VAL A 604 1.88 13.79 40.97
CA VAL A 604 1.89 14.43 42.29
C VAL A 604 1.46 13.40 43.33
N GLY A 605 2.29 13.14 44.33
CA GLY A 605 2.10 12.06 45.31
C GLY A 605 2.10 12.50 46.76
#